data_AF-M0CYS8-F1
#
_entry.id   AF-M0CYS8-F1
#
_cell.length_a   1.000
_cell.length_b   1.000
_cell.length_c   1.000
_cell.angle_alpha   90.00
_cell.angle_beta   90.00
_cell.angle_gamma   90.00
#
_symmetry.space_group_name_H-M   'P 1'
#
loop_
_entity.id
_entity.type
_entity.pdbx_description
1 polymer ?
#
loop_
_entity_poly.entity_id
_entity_poly.type
_entity_poly.pdbx_seq_one_letter_code
_entity_poly.pdbx_strand_id
1 'polypeptide(L)' 'MAVQNPTRDIPDWRIRTCQPCGGEREHEVTVRFRTDATREAIQPQNEVFARQPYRVLECLYCGASRSERVV' A
#
# COMPACT_ATOMS: atom_id res chain seq x y z
N MET A 1 -5.61 -1.25 -34.42
CA MET A 1 -6.32 -0.32 -33.52
C MET A 1 -5.94 -0.70 -32.10
N ALA A 2 -4.99 0.01 -31.49
CA ALA A 2 -4.55 -0.29 -30.12
C ALA A 2 -5.58 0.30 -29.15
N VAL A 3 -6.31 -0.57 -28.45
CA VAL A 3 -7.16 -0.16 -27.33
C VAL A 3 -6.21 0.24 -26.21
N GLN A 4 -5.89 1.53 -26.13
CA GLN A 4 -5.32 2.11 -24.92
C GLN A 4 -6.41 1.97 -23.86
N ASN A 5 -6.28 1.00 -22.96
CA ASN A 5 -7.06 0.97 -21.74
C ASN A 5 -6.39 1.98 -20.81
N PRO A 6 -6.94 3.20 -20.62
CA PRO A 6 -6.38 4.10 -19.65
C PRO A 6 -6.83 3.54 -18.31
N THR A 7 -6.08 2.60 -17.74
CA THR A 7 -5.94 2.59 -16.29
C THR A 7 -5.39 3.96 -15.95
N ARG A 8 -6.31 4.88 -15.72
CA ARG A 8 -6.06 6.16 -15.11
C ARG A 8 -5.50 5.75 -13.74
N ASP A 9 -4.18 5.66 -13.64
CA ASP A 9 -3.44 5.71 -12.38
C ASP A 9 -3.80 7.07 -11.77
N ILE A 10 -5.01 7.16 -11.19
CA ILE A 10 -5.39 8.27 -10.35
C ILE A 10 -4.70 7.94 -9.04
N PRO A 11 -3.59 8.61 -8.69
CA PRO A 11 -3.00 8.43 -7.38
C PRO A 11 -4.12 8.72 -6.36
N ASP A 12 -4.45 7.73 -5.54
CA ASP A 12 -5.49 7.89 -4.53
C ASP A 12 -4.88 8.70 -3.39
N TRP A 13 -5.15 10.01 -3.35
CA TRP A 13 -4.67 10.89 -2.30
C TRP A 13 -5.71 11.03 -1.19
N ARG A 14 -5.26 10.95 0.07
CA ARG A 14 -6.11 11.04 1.26
C ARG A 14 -5.51 11.95 2.32
N ILE A 15 -6.37 12.71 2.99
CA ILE A 15 -5.98 13.46 4.18
C ILE A 15 -5.90 12.51 5.38
N ARG A 16 -4.75 12.51 6.04
CA ARG A 16 -4.45 11.73 7.25
C ARG A 16 -3.54 12.50 8.18
N THR A 17 -3.61 12.19 9.47
CA THR A 17 -2.67 12.73 10.47
C THR A 17 -1.27 12.16 10.22
N CYS A 18 -0.33 13.05 9.91
CA CYS A 18 1.09 12.75 9.84
C CYS A 18 1.73 13.08 11.19
N GLN A 19 2.26 12.07 11.88
CA GLN A 19 2.94 12.26 13.16
C GLN A 19 4.20 13.15 13.02
N PRO A 20 5.09 12.95 12.03
CA PRO A 20 6.23 13.84 11.80
C PRO A 20 5.87 15.31 11.55
N CYS A 21 4.78 15.57 10.83
CA CYS A 21 4.34 16.94 10.52
C CYS A 21 3.50 17.58 11.63
N GLY A 22 3.08 16.80 12.63
CA GLY A 22 2.23 17.27 13.73
C GLY A 22 0.80 17.65 13.31
N GLY A 23 0.26 17.06 12.24
CA GLY A 23 -1.09 17.43 11.79
C GLY A 23 -1.56 16.70 10.53
N GLU A 24 -2.74 17.10 10.04
CA GLU A 24 -3.31 16.55 8.82
C GLU A 24 -2.48 16.96 7.59
N ARG A 25 -2.15 15.96 6.78
CA ARG A 25 -1.42 16.13 5.52
C ARG A 25 -2.03 15.22 4.47
N GLU A 26 -1.84 15.62 3.22
CA GLU A 26 -2.12 14.77 2.08
C GLU A 26 -1.12 13.63 2.02
N HIS A 27 -1.64 12.41 1.84
CA HIS A 27 -0.84 11.21 1.65
C HIS A 27 -1.27 10.53 0.36
N GLU A 28 -0.28 10.07 -0.41
CA GLU A 28 -0.52 9.15 -1.51
C GLU A 28 -0.80 7.75 -0.95
N VAL A 29 -1.85 7.11 -1.47
CA VAL A 29 -2.25 5.75 -1.12
C VAL A 29 -1.82 4.82 -2.26
N THR A 30 -0.99 3.83 -1.93
CA THR A 30 -0.61 2.77 -2.86
C THR A 30 -0.94 1.41 -2.26
N VAL A 31 -1.44 0.47 -3.06
CA VAL A 31 -1.55 -0.94 -2.65
C VAL A 31 -0.28 -1.68 -3.07
N ARG A 32 0.40 -2.33 -2.13
CA ARG A 32 1.56 -3.17 -2.38
C ARG A 32 1.30 -4.59 -1.87
N PHE A 33 1.76 -5.60 -2.59
CA PHE A 33 1.71 -6.98 -2.13
C PHE A 33 3.00 -7.31 -1.38
N ARG A 34 2.90 -7.90 -0.19
CA ARG A 34 4.06 -8.45 0.53
C ARG A 34 3.83 -9.92 0.81
N THR A 35 4.90 -10.69 0.75
CA THR A 35 4.88 -12.08 1.20
C THR A 35 5.08 -12.09 2.70
N ASP A 36 4.05 -12.44 3.47
CA ASP A 36 4.19 -12.58 4.92
C ASP A 36 4.81 -13.94 5.21
N ALA A 37 6.12 -13.93 5.47
CA ALA A 37 6.91 -15.11 5.74
C ALA A 37 6.85 -15.57 7.21
N THR A 38 5.73 -15.35 7.92
CA THR A 38 5.58 -15.97 9.23
C THR A 38 5.44 -17.47 9.04
N ARG A 39 6.12 -18.25 9.88
CA ARG A 39 6.21 -19.72 9.74
C ARG A 39 4.84 -20.40 9.77
N GLU A 40 3.84 -19.75 10.37
CA GLU A 40 2.46 -20.25 10.40
C GLU A 40 1.71 -20.04 9.06
N ALA A 41 2.09 -19.02 8.27
CA ALA A 41 1.44 -18.68 7.00
C ALA A 41 2.02 -19.47 5.80
N ILE A 42 3.27 -19.91 5.91
CA ILE A 42 3.94 -20.72 4.87
C ILE A 42 3.85 -22.20 5.23
N GLN A 43 2.88 -22.90 4.63
CA GLN A 43 2.95 -24.35 4.45
C GLN A 43 3.64 -24.64 3.11
N PRO A 44 4.39 -25.75 2.94
CA PRO A 44 5.12 -26.06 1.70
C PRO A 44 4.23 -26.04 0.44
N GLN A 45 2.95 -26.36 0.60
CA GLN A 45 1.95 -26.36 -0.46
C GLN A 45 1.40 -24.97 -0.83
N ASN A 46 1.59 -23.95 0.03
CA ASN A 46 0.95 -22.63 -0.10
C ASN A 46 1.94 -21.44 -0.13
N GLU A 47 3.24 -21.70 -0.23
CA GLU A 47 4.30 -20.67 -0.21
C GLU A 47 4.10 -19.58 -1.28
N VAL A 48 3.57 -19.94 -2.45
CA VAL A 48 3.28 -19.00 -3.55
C VAL A 48 2.04 -18.13 -3.34
N PHE A 49 1.18 -18.50 -2.37
CA PHE A 49 -0.10 -17.85 -2.04
C PHE A 49 -0.03 -16.96 -0.79
N ALA A 50 1.09 -16.92 -0.07
CA ALA A 50 1.26 -16.08 1.12
C ALA A 50 1.49 -14.58 0.80
N ARG A 51 0.93 -14.08 -0.30
CA ARG A 51 1.02 -12.67 -0.71
C ARG A 51 -0.22 -11.91 -0.25
N GLN A 52 -0.05 -11.00 0.70
CA GLN A 52 -1.13 -10.18 1.22
C GLN A 52 -1.03 -8.73 0.73
N PRO A 53 -2.16 -8.07 0.46
CA PRO A 53 -2.17 -6.66 0.12
C PRO A 53 -1.99 -5.78 1.36
N TYR A 54 -1.12 -4.78 1.21
CA TYR A 54 -0.86 -3.73 2.17
C TYR A 54 -1.17 -2.39 1.53
N ARG A 55 -1.93 -1.56 2.23
CA ARG A 55 -2.10 -0.15 1.90
C ARG A 55 -0.92 0.60 2.47
N VAL A 56 -0.22 1.35 1.63
CA VAL A 56 0.88 2.24 2.01
C VAL A 56 0.38 3.68 1.87
N LEU A 57 0.56 4.45 2.93
CA LEU A 57 0.27 5.88 3.01
C LEU A 57 1.60 6.62 3.05
N GLU A 58 1.91 7.42 2.04
CA GLU A 58 3.12 8.24 2.00
C GLU A 58 2.77 9.71 2.08
N CYS A 59 3.28 10.42 3.09
CA CYS A 59 3.01 11.85 3.26
C CYS A 59 3.67 12.65 2.14
N LEU A 60 2.90 13.36 1.33
CA LEU A 60 3.43 14.17 0.23
C LEU A 60 4.25 15.37 0.70
N TYR A 61 4.17 15.73 1.99
CA TYR A 61 4.91 16.86 2.55
C TYR A 61 6.30 16.46 3.09
N CYS A 62 6.41 15.32 3.78
CA CYS A 62 7.66 14.92 4.45
C CYS A 62 8.23 13.57 4.00
N GLY A 63 7.51 12.83 3.15
CA GLY A 63 7.91 11.50 2.67
C GLY A 63 7.75 10.36 3.68
N ALA A 64 7.20 10.62 4.87
CA ALA A 64 6.98 9.56 5.85
C ALA A 64 5.95 8.54 5.35
N SER A 65 6.32 7.27 5.33
CA SER A 65 5.47 6.17 4.87
C SER A 65 4.97 5.29 6.02
N ARG A 66 3.69 4.91 5.99
CA ARG A 66 3.09 3.93 6.91
C ARG A 66 2.37 2.85 6.12
N SER A 67 2.54 1.59 6.49
CA SER A 67 1.80 0.47 5.89
C SER A 67 0.73 -0.09 6.82
N GLU A 68 -0.45 -0.34 6.28
CA GLU A 68 -1.61 -0.91 6.95
C GLU A 68 -2.06 -2.16 6.17
N ARG A 69 -2.37 -3.26 6.86
CA ARG A 69 -2.91 -4.46 6.19
C ARG A 69 -4.35 -4.19 5.77
N VAL A 70 -4.71 -4.58 4.56
CA VAL A 70 -6.11 -4.57 4.11
C VAL A 70 -6.73 -5.89 4.56
N VAL A 71 -7.71 -5.83 5.48
CA VAL A 71 -8.46 -6.98 5.99
C VAL A 71 -9.63 -7.34 5.10
#